data_AF-A0A1F8UVS7-F1
#
_entry.id   AF-A0A1F8UVS7-F1
#
_cell.length_a   1.000
_cell.length_b   1.000
_cell.length_c   1.000
_cell.angle_alpha   90.00
_cell.angle_beta   90.00
_cell.angle_gamma   90.00
#
_symmetry.space_group_name_H-M   'P 1'
#
loop_
_entity.id
_entity.type
_entity.pdbx_description
1 polymer ?
#
loop_
_entity_poly.entity_id
_entity_poly.type
_entity_poly.pdbx_seq_one_letter_code
_entity_poly.pdbx_strand_id
1 'polypeptide(L)' 'MDIREYLSPERVSTRILLQAKSLAKGNDEYAECMKHSVILGFEEARKELGGKLPDISKQTYKITIKKFDEWIRQKNNS' A
#
# COMPACT_ATOMS: atom_id res chain seq x y z
N MET A 1 14.06 -12.22 13.87
CA MET A 1 13.29 -11.98 12.63
C MET A 1 14.30 -11.68 11.54
N ASP A 2 14.29 -12.40 10.42
CA ASP A 2 15.18 -12.11 9.29
C ASP A 2 14.78 -10.77 8.64
N ILE A 3 15.76 -9.88 8.42
CA ILE A 3 15.55 -8.58 7.80
C ILE A 3 15.04 -8.69 6.36
N ARG A 4 15.44 -9.74 5.63
CA ARG A 4 15.03 -9.98 4.25
C ARG A 4 13.54 -10.31 4.21
N GLU A 5 13.11 -11.15 5.14
CA GLU A 5 11.71 -11.49 5.31
C GLU A 5 10.90 -10.30 5.83
N TYR A 6 11.44 -9.50 6.77
CA TYR A 6 10.78 -8.27 7.26
C TYR A 6 10.56 -7.22 6.16
N LEU A 7 11.53 -7.08 5.26
CA LEU A 7 11.51 -6.13 4.14
C LEU A 7 10.94 -6.73 2.85
N SER A 8 10.36 -7.94 2.89
CA SER A 8 9.73 -8.53 1.72
C SER A 8 8.53 -7.69 1.26
N PRO A 9 8.24 -7.66 -0.06
CA PRO A 9 7.11 -6.90 -0.60
C PRO A 9 5.77 -7.22 0.08
N GLU A 10 5.50 -8.48 0.37
CA GLU A 10 4.32 -8.94 1.12
C GLU A 10 4.22 -8.33 2.53
N ARG A 11 5.32 -8.33 3.29
CA ARG A 11 5.30 -7.80 4.66
C ARG A 11 5.22 -6.28 4.67
N VAL A 12 5.96 -5.61 3.79
CA VAL A 12 5.93 -4.15 3.67
C VAL A 12 4.53 -3.69 3.25
N SER A 13 3.95 -4.28 2.19
CA SER A 13 2.60 -3.93 1.72
C SER A 13 1.51 -4.16 2.78
N THR A 14 1.64 -5.23 3.57
CA THR A 14 0.73 -5.49 4.70
C THR A 14 0.83 -4.40 5.76
N ARG A 15 2.04 -3.94 6.11
CA ARG A 15 2.22 -2.83 7.05
C ARG A 15 1.64 -1.52 6.53
N ILE A 16 1.80 -1.22 5.24
CA ILE A 16 1.20 -0.04 4.61
C ILE A 16 -0.33 -0.09 4.75
N LEU A 17 -0.96 -1.23 4.42
CA LEU A 17 -2.41 -1.38 4.59
C LEU A 17 -2.85 -1.23 6.05
N LEU A 18 -2.14 -1.86 6.99
CA LEU A 18 -2.45 -1.76 8.43
C LEU A 18 -2.37 -0.31 8.91
N GLN A 19 -1.35 0.42 8.47
CA GLN A 19 -1.20 1.83 8.81
C GLN A 19 -2.33 2.68 8.22
N ALA A 20 -2.71 2.43 6.96
CA ALA A 20 -3.84 3.11 6.33
C ALA A 20 -5.17 2.84 7.06
N LYS A 21 -5.44 1.59 7.43
CA LYS A 21 -6.62 1.20 8.22
C LYS A 21 -6.62 1.85 9.61
N SER A 22 -5.46 1.95 10.24
CA SER A 22 -5.28 2.65 11.52
C SER A 22 -5.59 4.14 11.39
N LEU A 23 -5.10 4.80 10.33
CA LEU A 23 -5.39 6.22 10.06
C LEU A 23 -6.86 6.47 9.74
N ALA A 24 -7.51 5.54 9.04
CA ALA A 24 -8.95 5.57 8.78
C ALA A 24 -9.80 5.36 10.04
N LYS A 25 -9.19 5.05 11.19
CA LYS A 25 -9.87 4.72 12.47
C LYS A 25 -10.95 3.66 12.31
N GLY A 26 -10.74 2.70 11.40
CA GLY A 26 -11.71 1.64 11.10
C GLY A 26 -12.91 2.07 10.26
N ASN A 27 -12.93 3.29 9.71
CA ASN A 27 -13.96 3.71 8.77
C ASN A 27 -13.56 3.36 7.34
N ASP A 28 -14.19 2.31 6.82
CA ASP A 28 -13.94 1.76 5.48
C ASP A 28 -14.35 2.70 4.33
N GLU A 29 -15.13 3.75 4.59
CA GLU A 29 -15.42 4.79 3.58
C GLU A 29 -14.17 5.55 3.14
N TYR A 30 -13.11 5.55 3.96
CA TYR A 30 -11.83 6.14 3.57
C TYR A 30 -10.95 5.22 2.72
N ALA A 31 -11.35 3.98 2.43
CA ALA A 31 -10.49 3.01 1.74
C ALA A 31 -9.98 3.51 0.38
N GLU A 32 -10.85 4.11 -0.44
CA GLU A 32 -10.48 4.70 -1.73
C GLU A 32 -9.55 5.91 -1.57
N CYS A 33 -9.84 6.79 -0.62
CA CYS A 33 -9.01 7.96 -0.31
C CYS A 33 -7.60 7.53 0.16
N MET A 34 -7.52 6.50 1.00
CA MET A 34 -6.26 5.94 1.49
C MET A 34 -5.47 5.27 0.37
N LYS A 35 -6.13 4.48 -0.49
CA LYS A 35 -5.50 3.91 -1.68
C LYS A 35 -4.91 4.99 -2.57
N HIS A 36 -5.67 6.06 -2.85
CA HIS A 36 -5.21 7.18 -3.65
C HIS A 36 -3.98 7.88 -3.01
N SER A 37 -4.03 8.12 -1.70
CA SER A 37 -2.92 8.73 -0.96
C SER A 37 -1.63 7.89 -1.03
N VAL A 38 -1.75 6.56 -0.96
CA VAL A 38 -0.62 5.64 -1.12
C VAL A 38 -0.06 5.68 -2.54
N ILE A 39 -0.92 5.70 -3.57
CA ILE A 39 -0.49 5.84 -4.98
C ILE A 39 0.33 7.13 -5.16
N LEU A 40 -0.17 8.25 -4.64
CA LEU A 40 0.55 9.53 -4.68
C LEU A 40 1.91 9.44 -3.99
N GLY A 41 1.99 8.81 -2.81
CA GLY A 41 3.27 8.61 -2.12
C GLY A 41 4.30 7.81 -2.93
N PHE A 42 3.85 6.77 -3.65
CA PHE A 42 4.73 6.01 -4.56
C PHE A 42 5.16 6.82 -5.78
N GLU A 43 4.29 7.68 -6.33
CA GLU A 43 4.63 8.57 -7.44
C GLU A 43 5.62 9.66 -7.03
N GLU A 44 5.48 10.26 -5.85
CA GLU A 44 6.46 11.20 -5.33
C GLU A 44 7.81 10.51 -5.08
N ALA A 45 7.81 9.33 -4.45
CA ALA A 45 9.03 8.54 -4.30
C ALA A 45 9.68 8.18 -5.65
N ARG A 46 8.87 7.92 -6.69
CA ARG A 46 9.37 7.67 -8.05
C ARG A 46 10.08 8.91 -8.61
N LYS A 47 9.53 10.11 -8.42
CA LYS A 47 10.14 11.38 -8.88
C LYS A 47 11.48 11.62 -8.19
N GLU A 48 11.50 11.49 -6.86
CA GLU A 48 12.72 11.67 -6.04
C GLU A 48 13.83 10.68 -6.41
N LEU A 49 13.47 9.46 -6.85
CA LEU A 49 14.42 8.43 -7.27
C LEU A 49 14.81 8.50 -8.77
N GLY A 50 14.74 9.68 -9.39
CA GLY A 50 15.16 9.85 -10.79
C GLY A 50 14.15 9.33 -11.81
N GLY A 51 12.86 9.31 -11.44
CA GLY A 51 11.75 8.96 -12.32
C GLY A 51 11.40 7.48 -12.40
N LYS A 52 12.11 6.59 -11.68
CA LYS A 52 11.85 5.15 -11.65
C LYS A 52 11.97 4.58 -10.24
N LEU A 53 10.98 3.76 -9.85
CA LEU A 53 11.08 2.97 -8.63
C LEU A 53 12.03 1.77 -8.85
N PRO A 54 12.82 1.38 -7.83
CA PRO A 54 13.51 0.09 -7.80
C PRO A 54 12.50 -1.07 -7.94
N ASP A 55 12.94 -2.21 -8.46
CA ASP A 55 12.02 -3.32 -8.78
C ASP A 55 11.31 -3.90 -7.56
N ILE A 56 12.00 -4.00 -6.42
CA ILE A 56 11.38 -4.42 -5.15
C ILE A 56 10.29 -3.43 -4.68
N SER A 57 10.49 -2.14 -4.92
CA SER A 57 9.49 -1.10 -4.62
C SER A 57 8.29 -1.19 -5.56
N LYS A 58 8.51 -1.50 -6.85
CA LYS A 58 7.42 -1.77 -7.81
C LYS A 58 6.60 -2.99 -7.42
N GLN A 59 7.24 -4.05 -6.94
CA GLN A 59 6.54 -5.25 -6.44
C GLN A 59 5.69 -4.89 -5.21
N THR A 60 6.29 -4.17 -4.25
CA THR A 60 5.58 -3.68 -3.06
C THR A 60 4.37 -2.83 -3.45
N TYR A 61 4.53 -1.91 -4.41
CA TYR A 61 3.43 -1.09 -4.94
C TYR A 61 2.29 -1.96 -5.48
N LYS A 62 2.58 -2.88 -6.41
CA LYS A 62 1.56 -3.77 -7.02
C LYS A 62 0.76 -4.55 -5.97
N ILE A 63 1.47 -5.16 -5.01
CA ILE A 63 0.83 -5.95 -3.94
C ILE A 63 0.00 -5.05 -3.04
N THR A 64 0.50 -3.85 -2.73
CA THR A 64 -0.21 -2.86 -1.91
C THR A 64 -1.53 -2.46 -2.57
N ILE A 65 -1.51 -2.08 -3.85
CA ILE A 65 -2.72 -1.71 -4.59
C ILE A 65 -3.73 -2.86 -4.62
N LYS A 66 -3.28 -4.09 -4.88
CA LYS A 66 -4.14 -5.28 -4.85
C LYS A 66 -4.82 -5.47 -3.48
N LYS A 67 -4.08 -5.26 -2.38
CA LYS A 67 -4.64 -5.36 -1.02
C LYS A 67 -5.68 -4.27 -0.73
N PHE A 68 -5.48 -3.05 -1.22
CA PHE A 68 -6.51 -2.00 -1.15
C PHE A 68 -7.74 -2.37 -1.98
N ASP A 69 -7.56 -2.90 -3.20
CA ASP A 69 -8.67 -3.36 -4.04
C ASP A 69 -9.47 -4.48 -3.37
N GLU A 70 -8.80 -5.39 -2.64
CA GLU A 70 -9.45 -6.42 -1.83
C GLU A 70 -10.25 -5.81 -0.67
N TRP A 71 -9.67 -4.84 0.05
CA TRP A 71 -10.37 -4.15 1.14
C TRP A 71 -11.63 -3.41 0.62
N ILE A 72 -11.51 -2.68 -0.49
CA ILE A 72 -12.64 -1.96 -1.12
C ILE A 72 -13.71 -2.95 -1.60
N ARG A 73 -13.32 -4.08 -2.21
CA ARG A 73 -14.28 -5.11 -2.64
C ARG A 73 -15.01 -5.74 -1.45
N GLN A 74 -14.33 -5.96 -0.33
CA GLN A 74 -14.97 -6.47 0.89
C GLN A 74 -16.02 -5.50 1.43
N LYS A 75 -15.73 -4.18 1.39
CA LYS A 75 -16.70 -3.12 1.73
C LYS A 75 -17.96 -3.21 0.86
N ASN A 76 -17.81 -3.36 -0.45
CA ASN A 76 -18.95 -3.36 -1.39
C ASN A 76 -19.80 -4.65 -1.34
N ASN A 77 -19.30 -5.72 -0.72
CA ASN A 77 -19.99 -6.99 -0.54
C ASN A 77 -20.59 -7.16 0.87
N SER A 78 -20.51 -6.13 1.73
CA SER A 78 -21.03 -6.11 3.11
C SER A 78 -22.20 -5.13 3.21
#